data_AF-A0AAG5DRP2-F1
#
_entry.id   AF-A0AAG5DRP2-F1
#
_cell.length_a   1.000
_cell.length_b   1.000
_cell.length_c   1.000
_cell.angle_alpha   90.00
_cell.angle_beta   90.00
_cell.angle_gamma   90.00
#
_symmetry.space_group_name_H-M   'P 1'
#
loop_
_entity.id
_entity.type
_entity.pdbx_description
1 polymer ?
#
loop_
_entity_poly.entity_id
_entity_poly.type
_entity_poly.pdbx_seq_one_letter_code
_entity_poly.pdbx_strand_id
1 'polypeptide(L)'
;MLVELFLLPNAPIMTAAIFCGTKKPESNEEYLRPLVKEINALIVRGIIINGEHIAIKMRSIVADTPARAFIKGVTGHNGYNGCLKCTVEGVYHSAGRTMTFPGINAAKRTDHGFRSGVYSGHHKTTTPLLDVLNFDIIEDVIVSDRLHLIDLGVMKRLVVAWRDGTQMQTHWLPEDCKEISAMLRKIELPIEIHRKLRPIKFAKFWKGSEYASFLQYASIVVLKEQIPYDAYNHFLLLYCGVTLLSSESFKKNGRLLESFSDDSCKTMGGFMVHNMWAVMCTTFSM
;
A
#
# COMPACT_ATOMS: atom_id res chain seq x y z
N MET A 1 -4.29 10.52 18.54
CA MET A 1 -4.39 9.04 18.62
C MET A 1 -3.84 8.49 17.31
N LEU A 2 -2.78 7.67 17.34
CA LEU A 2 -2.03 7.29 16.12
C LEU A 2 -2.66 6.14 15.32
N VAL A 3 -3.69 5.48 15.86
CA VAL A 3 -4.46 4.39 15.25
C VAL A 3 -5.91 4.50 15.74
N GLU A 4 -6.90 4.06 14.97
CA GLU A 4 -8.31 3.92 15.36
C GLU A 4 -8.84 2.62 14.73
N LEU A 5 -9.66 1.85 15.47
CA LEU A 5 -10.28 0.63 14.96
C LEU A 5 -11.67 0.98 14.43
N PHE A 6 -11.84 1.02 13.11
CA PHE A 6 -13.08 1.48 12.47
C PHE A 6 -14.36 0.75 12.96
N LEU A 7 -14.29 -0.56 13.16
CA LEU A 7 -15.44 -1.36 13.64
C LEU A 7 -15.60 -1.34 15.16
N LEU A 8 -14.60 -0.82 15.88
CA LEU A 8 -14.57 -0.74 17.34
C LEU A 8 -13.98 0.62 17.76
N PRO A 9 -14.62 1.74 17.40
CA PRO A 9 -14.04 3.08 17.58
C PRO A 9 -13.77 3.42 19.05
N ASN A 10 -14.49 2.76 19.97
CA ASN A 10 -14.36 2.94 21.41
C ASN A 10 -13.39 1.92 22.07
N ALA A 11 -12.84 0.97 21.31
CA ALA A 11 -11.91 0.01 21.89
C ALA A 11 -10.60 0.72 22.28
N PRO A 12 -10.11 0.51 23.52
CA PRO A 12 -8.87 1.14 23.96
C PRO A 12 -7.69 0.60 23.16
N ILE A 13 -6.87 1.50 22.64
CA ILE A 13 -5.60 1.15 21.99
C ILE A 13 -4.52 1.20 23.05
N MET A 14 -3.87 0.07 23.26
CA MET A 14 -2.84 -0.08 24.28
C MET A 14 -1.47 -0.15 23.61
N THR A 15 -0.54 0.68 24.08
CA THR A 15 0.87 0.54 23.70
C THR A 15 1.45 -0.66 24.41
N ALA A 16 1.83 -1.69 23.66
CA ALA A 16 2.43 -2.89 24.23
C ALA A 16 3.96 -2.74 24.45
N ALA A 17 4.64 -2.01 23.57
CA ALA A 17 6.09 -1.82 23.64
C ALA A 17 6.53 -0.51 22.98
N ILE A 18 7.66 0.03 23.43
CA ILE A 18 8.33 1.19 22.83
C ILE A 18 9.80 0.86 22.72
N PHE A 19 10.39 1.11 21.54
CA PHE A 19 11.83 1.08 21.37
C PHE A 19 12.38 2.50 21.30
N CYS A 20 13.47 2.72 22.04
CA CYS A 20 14.18 3.98 22.07
C CYS A 20 15.64 3.74 21.72
N GLY A 21 16.11 4.41 20.68
CA GLY A 21 17.48 4.32 20.21
C GLY A 21 17.79 5.51 19.31
N THR A 22 19.08 5.80 19.13
CA THR A 22 19.54 6.87 18.22
C THR A 22 19.39 6.48 16.75
N LYS A 23 19.18 5.19 16.47
CA LYS A 23 18.96 4.60 15.15
C LYS A 23 17.86 3.54 15.24
N LYS A 24 17.46 3.01 14.08
CA LYS A 24 16.59 1.84 13.99
C LYS A 24 17.25 0.63 14.67
N PRO A 25 16.47 -0.35 15.18
CA PRO A 25 17.04 -1.56 15.73
C PRO A 25 17.91 -2.26 14.68
N GLU A 26 19.13 -2.66 15.07
CA GLU A 26 20.09 -3.29 14.14
C GLU A 26 19.75 -4.77 13.92
N SER A 27 19.26 -5.45 14.96
CA SER A 27 18.88 -6.86 14.94
C SER A 27 17.36 -7.01 15.01
N ASN A 28 16.77 -7.64 14.00
CA ASN A 28 15.34 -8.00 14.04
C ASN A 28 15.06 -9.11 15.06
N GLU A 29 16.03 -9.99 15.32
CA GLU A 29 15.97 -11.03 16.33
C GLU A 29 15.84 -10.43 17.73
N GLU A 30 16.78 -9.57 18.14
CA GLU A 30 16.74 -8.94 19.47
C GLU A 30 15.51 -8.06 19.65
N TYR A 31 15.11 -7.37 18.59
CA TYR A 31 13.95 -6.47 18.61
C TYR A 31 12.62 -7.23 18.77
N LEU A 32 12.44 -8.36 18.08
CA LEU A 32 11.15 -9.06 18.01
C LEU A 32 11.07 -10.29 18.92
N ARG A 33 12.19 -10.87 19.37
CA ARG A 33 12.17 -12.07 20.21
C ARG A 33 11.36 -11.92 21.50
N PRO A 34 11.39 -10.79 22.23
CA PRO A 34 10.52 -10.59 23.39
C PRO A 34 9.04 -10.72 23.02
N LEU A 35 8.60 -10.05 21.94
CA LEU A 35 7.23 -10.13 21.42
C LEU A 35 6.83 -11.57 21.10
N VAL A 36 7.70 -12.31 20.41
CA VAL A 36 7.41 -13.70 20.00
C VAL A 36 7.25 -14.62 21.20
N LYS A 37 8.09 -14.48 22.24
CA LYS A 37 7.98 -15.26 23.48
C LYS A 37 6.66 -14.98 24.20
N GLU A 38 6.32 -13.70 24.37
CA GLU A 38 5.12 -13.29 25.08
C GLU A 38 3.84 -13.71 24.34
N ILE A 39 3.76 -13.48 23.02
CA ILE A 39 2.58 -13.83 22.24
C ILE A 39 2.36 -15.34 22.21
N ASN A 40 3.42 -16.14 22.08
CA ASN A 40 3.30 -17.60 22.11
C ASN A 40 2.81 -18.09 23.49
N ALA A 41 3.31 -17.49 24.58
CA ALA A 41 2.81 -17.82 25.92
C ALA A 41 1.32 -17.49 26.06
N LEU A 42 0.87 -16.35 25.53
CA LEU A 42 -0.53 -15.95 25.52
C LEU A 42 -1.40 -16.84 24.63
N ILE A 43 -0.91 -17.24 23.45
CA ILE A 43 -1.63 -18.15 22.55
C ILE A 43 -1.86 -19.50 23.22
N VAL A 44 -0.84 -20.04 23.89
CA VAL A 44 -0.95 -21.35 24.57
C VAL A 44 -1.81 -21.29 25.81
N ARG A 45 -1.62 -20.26 26.66
CA ARG A 45 -2.27 -20.18 27.98
C ARG A 45 -3.63 -19.50 27.94
N GLY A 46 -3.92 -18.68 26.93
CA GLY A 46 -5.01 -17.72 26.95
C GLY A 46 -4.84 -16.67 28.05
N ILE A 47 -5.91 -15.93 28.32
CA ILE A 47 -6.03 -15.01 29.46
C ILE A 47 -7.33 -15.31 30.21
N ILE A 48 -7.36 -15.01 31.51
CA ILE A 48 -8.58 -15.13 32.33
C ILE A 48 -9.12 -13.73 32.59
N ILE A 49 -10.35 -13.45 32.17
CA ILE A 49 -11.04 -12.19 32.45
C ILE A 49 -12.37 -12.54 33.11
N ASN A 50 -12.60 -12.04 34.33
CA ASN A 50 -13.82 -12.32 35.12
C ASN A 50 -14.11 -13.82 35.32
N GLY A 51 -13.07 -14.64 35.45
CA GLY A 51 -13.18 -16.10 35.62
C GLY A 51 -13.34 -16.87 34.31
N GLU A 52 -13.58 -16.19 33.19
CA GLU A 52 -13.70 -16.80 31.87
C GLU A 52 -12.34 -16.92 31.18
N HIS A 53 -12.09 -18.07 30.56
CA HIS A 53 -10.89 -18.30 29.77
C HIS A 53 -11.08 -17.79 28.35
N ILE A 54 -10.17 -16.92 27.91
CA ILE A 54 -10.20 -16.29 26.60
C ILE A 54 -8.96 -16.72 25.83
N ALA A 55 -9.19 -17.41 24.71
CA ALA A 55 -8.14 -17.77 23.77
C ALA A 55 -7.59 -16.53 23.06
N ILE A 56 -6.26 -16.49 22.89
CA ILE A 56 -5.57 -15.40 22.21
C ILE A 56 -5.02 -15.91 20.87
N LYS A 57 -5.15 -15.08 19.84
CA LYS A 57 -4.51 -15.28 18.53
C LYS A 57 -3.92 -13.97 18.03
N MET A 58 -2.72 -14.02 17.45
CA MET A 58 -2.21 -12.90 16.67
C MET A 58 -2.93 -12.83 15.32
N ARG A 59 -3.72 -11.78 15.10
CA ARG A 59 -4.52 -11.64 13.88
C ARG A 59 -3.69 -11.19 12.68
N SER A 60 -2.85 -10.17 12.86
CA SER A 60 -2.08 -9.58 11.77
C SER A 60 -1.03 -8.61 12.30
N ILE A 61 0.03 -8.38 11.52
CA ILE A 61 0.97 -7.27 11.72
C ILE A 61 0.76 -6.25 10.60
N VAL A 62 0.44 -5.01 10.99
CA VAL A 62 0.31 -3.87 10.07
C VAL A 62 1.49 -2.94 10.29
N ALA A 63 2.24 -2.67 9.22
CA ALA A 63 3.40 -1.79 9.28
C ALA A 63 3.63 -1.13 7.92
N ASP A 64 4.39 -0.03 7.89
CA ASP A 64 4.79 0.60 6.64
C ASP A 64 5.77 -0.28 5.84
N THR A 65 6.05 0.11 4.59
CA THR A 65 6.87 -0.71 3.68
C THR A 65 8.28 -1.02 4.22
N PRO A 66 9.06 -0.03 4.73
CA PRO A 66 10.36 -0.33 5.33
C PRO A 66 10.29 -1.24 6.56
N ALA A 67 9.34 -1.02 7.47
CA ALA A 67 9.20 -1.84 8.67
C ALA A 67 8.80 -3.29 8.32
N ARG A 68 7.92 -3.50 7.33
CA ARG A 68 7.58 -4.85 6.83
C ARG A 68 8.79 -5.62 6.33
N ALA A 69 9.68 -4.97 5.58
CA ALA A 69 10.89 -5.60 5.10
C ALA A 69 11.84 -5.97 6.26
N PHE A 70 11.99 -5.06 7.23
CA PHE A 70 12.81 -5.27 8.42
C PHE A 70 12.33 -6.44 9.27
N ILE A 71 11.05 -6.44 9.67
CA ILE A 71 10.51 -7.49 10.54
C ILE A 71 10.48 -8.87 9.87
N LYS A 72 10.33 -8.92 8.53
CA LYS A 72 10.40 -10.17 7.77
C LYS A 72 11.85 -10.62 7.47
N GLY A 73 12.84 -9.74 7.64
CA GLY A 73 14.22 -10.04 7.26
C GLY A 73 14.40 -10.19 5.75
N VAL A 74 13.71 -9.38 4.94
CA VAL A 74 13.66 -9.53 3.47
C VAL A 74 14.15 -8.29 2.73
N THR A 75 14.37 -8.48 1.43
CA THR A 75 14.70 -7.42 0.48
C THR A 75 13.62 -6.33 0.49
N GLY A 76 14.05 -5.08 0.63
CA GLY A 76 13.15 -3.94 0.61
C GLY A 76 12.51 -3.68 -0.76
N HIS A 77 11.48 -2.83 -0.76
CA HIS A 77 10.67 -2.48 -1.94
C HIS A 77 11.40 -1.95 -3.18
N ASN A 78 12.65 -1.49 -3.03
CA ASN A 78 13.48 -1.01 -4.15
C ASN A 78 14.47 -2.07 -4.66
N GLY A 79 14.46 -3.28 -4.12
CA GLY A 79 15.31 -4.37 -4.61
C GLY A 79 14.64 -5.20 -5.69
N TYR A 80 15.46 -5.93 -6.47
CA TYR A 80 15.01 -6.84 -7.52
C TYR A 80 13.99 -7.87 -7.00
N ASN A 81 14.25 -8.48 -5.85
CA ASN A 81 13.31 -9.42 -5.21
C ASN A 81 12.45 -8.74 -4.14
N GLY A 82 12.03 -7.49 -4.37
CA GLY A 82 11.45 -6.62 -3.34
C GLY A 82 9.95 -6.78 -3.07
N CYS A 83 9.19 -7.43 -3.97
CA CYS A 83 7.77 -7.70 -3.69
C CYS A 83 7.66 -8.58 -2.44
N LEU A 84 6.67 -8.36 -1.57
CA LEU A 84 6.48 -9.15 -0.35
C LEU A 84 5.53 -10.35 -0.52
N LYS A 85 4.80 -10.41 -1.64
CA LYS A 85 3.69 -11.35 -1.89
C LYS A 85 3.92 -12.31 -3.06
N CYS A 86 4.73 -11.95 -4.05
CA CYS A 86 4.99 -12.81 -5.21
C CYS A 86 6.44 -12.74 -5.68
N THR A 87 6.82 -13.71 -6.50
CA THR A 87 8.18 -13.94 -7.00
C THR A 87 8.60 -13.01 -8.14
N VAL A 88 7.84 -11.95 -8.42
CA VAL A 88 8.19 -11.01 -9.48
C VAL A 88 9.57 -10.43 -9.23
N GLU A 89 10.39 -10.42 -10.28
CA GLU A 89 11.67 -9.75 -10.27
C GLU A 89 11.49 -8.33 -10.79
N GLY A 90 12.03 -7.38 -10.04
CA GLY A 90 12.04 -5.98 -10.39
C GLY A 90 13.07 -5.70 -11.49
N VAL A 91 12.81 -4.67 -12.28
CA VAL A 91 13.72 -4.15 -13.31
C VAL A 91 14.05 -2.70 -12.96
N TYR A 92 15.33 -2.38 -12.89
CA TYR A 92 15.77 -1.02 -12.63
C TYR A 92 15.59 -0.15 -13.88
N HIS A 93 14.75 0.87 -13.77
CA HIS A 93 14.53 1.82 -14.85
C HIS A 93 15.43 3.05 -14.67
N SER A 94 16.48 3.15 -15.49
CA SER A 94 17.52 4.19 -15.37
C SER A 94 16.97 5.61 -15.47
N ALA A 95 16.11 5.90 -16.46
CA ALA A 95 15.59 7.27 -16.64
C ALA A 95 14.68 7.73 -15.48
N GLY A 96 14.03 6.80 -14.80
CA GLY A 96 13.18 7.09 -13.64
C GLY A 96 13.90 6.92 -12.31
N ARG A 97 15.15 6.42 -12.35
CA ARG A 97 15.98 6.03 -11.20
C ARG A 97 15.21 5.22 -10.16
N THR A 98 14.38 4.28 -10.64
CA THR A 98 13.39 3.58 -9.81
C THR A 98 13.32 2.11 -10.18
N MET A 99 12.97 1.28 -9.19
CA MET A 99 12.67 -0.13 -9.42
C MET A 99 11.22 -0.28 -9.90
N THR A 100 11.04 -1.02 -10.98
CA THR A 100 9.73 -1.35 -11.57
C THR A 100 9.50 -2.85 -11.50
N PHE A 101 8.25 -3.30 -11.48
CA PHE A 101 7.87 -4.71 -11.40
C PHE A 101 6.91 -5.01 -12.55
N PRO A 102 7.43 -5.35 -13.74
CA PRO A 102 6.62 -5.48 -14.95
C PRO A 102 5.84 -6.79 -15.05
N GLY A 103 6.21 -7.82 -14.28
CA GLY A 103 5.70 -9.18 -14.48
C GLY A 103 4.35 -9.44 -13.83
N ILE A 104 3.26 -9.41 -14.62
CA ILE A 104 1.85 -9.54 -14.17
C ILE A 104 1.44 -10.91 -13.61
N ASN A 105 2.17 -11.98 -13.92
CA ASN A 105 1.78 -13.37 -13.60
C ASN A 105 2.82 -14.12 -12.75
N ALA A 106 3.55 -13.42 -11.88
CA ALA A 106 4.53 -14.06 -11.03
C ALA A 106 3.87 -14.97 -9.98
N ALA A 107 4.48 -16.13 -9.72
CA ALA A 107 3.98 -17.06 -8.71
C ALA A 107 3.93 -16.41 -7.33
N LYS A 108 2.83 -16.62 -6.59
CA LYS A 108 2.69 -16.12 -5.22
C LYS A 108 3.70 -16.79 -4.30
N ARG A 109 4.20 -16.03 -3.32
CA ARG A 109 4.95 -16.61 -2.21
C ARG A 109 3.98 -17.30 -1.26
N THR A 110 4.49 -18.31 -0.57
CA THR A 110 3.76 -19.08 0.43
C THR A 110 4.57 -19.13 1.71
N ASP A 111 3.90 -19.25 2.86
CA ASP A 111 4.55 -19.42 4.15
C ASP A 111 5.48 -20.64 4.17
N HIS A 112 5.01 -21.78 3.65
CA HIS A 112 5.84 -22.98 3.48
C HIS A 112 7.09 -22.71 2.63
N GLY A 113 6.96 -22.02 1.48
CA GLY A 113 8.10 -21.68 0.62
C GLY A 113 9.07 -20.71 1.31
N PHE A 114 8.56 -19.83 2.16
CA PHE A 114 9.38 -18.91 2.95
C PHE A 114 10.19 -19.66 4.00
N ARG A 115 9.53 -20.52 4.79
CA ARG A 115 10.14 -21.35 5.84
C ARG A 115 11.17 -22.35 5.31
N SER A 116 10.94 -22.90 4.13
CA SER A 116 11.88 -23.81 3.45
C SER A 116 13.03 -23.08 2.74
N GLY A 117 13.08 -21.75 2.78
CA GLY A 117 14.20 -20.98 2.24
C GLY A 117 14.25 -20.87 0.71
N VAL A 118 13.17 -21.21 0.00
CA VAL A 118 13.14 -21.26 -1.48
C VAL A 118 13.38 -19.89 -2.12
N TYR A 119 13.08 -18.80 -1.41
CA TYR A 119 13.21 -17.42 -1.92
C TYR A 119 14.56 -16.79 -1.54
N SER A 120 15.68 -17.40 -1.90
CA SER A 120 17.03 -16.96 -1.50
C SER A 120 17.36 -15.50 -1.87
N GLY A 121 16.95 -15.03 -3.05
CA GLY A 121 17.13 -13.63 -3.45
C GLY A 121 16.25 -12.63 -2.68
N HIS A 122 15.16 -13.11 -2.08
CA HIS A 122 14.24 -12.32 -1.26
C HIS A 122 14.69 -12.25 0.20
N HIS A 123 15.12 -13.37 0.78
CA HIS A 123 15.60 -13.44 2.16
C HIS A 123 16.93 -12.69 2.33
N LYS A 124 17.03 -11.90 3.39
CA LYS A 124 18.25 -11.17 3.77
C LYS A 124 18.79 -11.62 5.12
N THR A 125 17.90 -11.83 6.08
CA THR A 125 18.22 -12.33 7.41
C THR A 125 17.10 -13.24 7.88
N THR A 126 17.39 -14.09 8.86
CA THR A 126 16.35 -14.84 9.58
C THR A 126 15.45 -13.87 10.36
N THR A 127 14.24 -14.31 10.70
CA THR A 127 13.32 -13.52 11.54
C THR A 127 12.67 -14.41 12.59
N PRO A 128 12.56 -13.96 13.85
CA PRO A 128 11.89 -14.70 14.91
C PRO A 128 10.37 -14.83 14.67
N LEU A 129 9.79 -14.04 13.75
CA LEU A 129 8.36 -14.13 13.44
C LEU A 129 7.94 -15.50 12.91
N LEU A 130 8.87 -16.27 12.34
CA LEU A 130 8.60 -17.64 11.94
C LEU A 130 8.24 -18.54 13.14
N ASP A 131 8.68 -18.20 14.34
CA ASP A 131 8.41 -19.00 15.54
C ASP A 131 7.05 -18.67 16.18
N VAL A 132 6.30 -17.70 15.65
CA VAL A 132 4.96 -17.40 16.16
C VAL A 132 3.99 -18.51 15.79
N LEU A 133 3.26 -19.01 16.78
CA LEU A 133 2.28 -20.08 16.59
C LEU A 133 1.11 -19.63 15.72
N ASN A 134 0.71 -20.47 14.77
CA ASN A 134 -0.45 -20.24 13.88
C ASN A 134 -0.39 -18.90 13.11
N PHE A 135 0.80 -18.54 12.66
CA PHE A 135 1.08 -17.29 11.94
C PHE A 135 1.67 -17.57 10.55
N ASP A 136 1.02 -17.02 9.52
CA ASP A 136 1.48 -17.06 8.13
C ASP A 136 2.28 -15.79 7.81
N ILE A 137 3.59 -15.91 7.59
CA ILE A 137 4.44 -14.73 7.38
C ILE A 137 4.17 -13.99 6.06
N ILE A 138 3.50 -14.64 5.10
CA ILE A 138 3.10 -14.03 3.84
C ILE A 138 1.76 -13.33 3.99
N GLU A 139 0.76 -13.99 4.59
CA GLU A 139 -0.61 -13.51 4.68
C GLU A 139 -0.89 -12.60 5.88
N ASP A 140 -0.38 -12.92 7.06
CA ASP A 140 -0.70 -12.18 8.28
C ASP A 140 0.16 -10.91 8.46
N VAL A 141 1.24 -10.74 7.69
CA VAL A 141 1.93 -9.44 7.55
C VAL A 141 1.28 -8.65 6.41
N ILE A 142 0.44 -7.69 6.76
CA ILE A 142 -0.44 -7.01 5.80
C ILE A 142 0.35 -6.07 4.89
N VAL A 143 0.28 -6.33 3.59
CA VAL A 143 0.91 -5.49 2.55
C VAL A 143 -0.06 -4.44 2.00
N SER A 144 -1.35 -4.76 1.94
CA SER A 144 -2.41 -3.90 1.42
C SER A 144 -2.80 -2.81 2.41
N ASP A 145 -2.26 -1.62 2.22
CA ASP A 145 -2.77 -0.42 2.87
C ASP A 145 -3.11 0.63 1.81
N ARG A 146 -4.39 1.02 1.75
CA ARG A 146 -4.90 1.96 0.76
C ARG A 146 -4.19 3.32 0.84
N LEU A 147 -3.92 3.79 2.05
CA LEU A 147 -3.30 5.09 2.28
C LEU A 147 -1.91 5.16 1.64
N HIS A 148 -1.05 4.16 1.85
CA HIS A 148 0.32 4.16 1.33
C HIS A 148 0.42 3.68 -0.11
N LEU A 149 -0.46 2.76 -0.53
CA LEU A 149 -0.40 2.20 -1.88
C LEU A 149 -1.13 3.08 -2.91
N ILE A 150 -2.36 3.49 -2.61
CA ILE A 150 -3.22 4.21 -3.56
C ILE A 150 -3.07 5.70 -3.35
N ASP A 151 -3.38 6.22 -2.16
CA ASP A 151 -3.54 7.65 -1.96
C ASP A 151 -2.18 8.39 -1.95
N LEU A 152 -1.27 8.02 -1.06
CA LEU A 152 0.09 8.57 -0.99
C LEU A 152 1.07 7.90 -1.96
N GLY A 153 0.68 6.79 -2.57
CA GLY A 153 1.47 6.04 -3.53
C GLY A 153 1.16 6.45 -4.96
N VAL A 154 0.14 5.83 -5.56
CA VAL A 154 -0.25 6.04 -6.96
C VAL A 154 -0.77 7.47 -7.20
N MET A 155 -1.76 7.93 -6.43
CA MET A 155 -2.41 9.22 -6.67
C MET A 155 -1.47 10.40 -6.47
N LYS A 156 -0.67 10.38 -5.39
CA LYS A 156 0.41 11.35 -5.20
C LYS A 156 1.36 11.41 -6.38
N ARG A 157 1.79 10.25 -6.87
CA ARG A 157 2.72 10.20 -7.99
C ARG A 157 2.09 10.78 -9.26
N LEU A 158 0.87 10.38 -9.61
CA LEU A 158 0.18 10.86 -10.80
C LEU A 158 -0.03 12.38 -10.78
N VAL A 159 -0.63 12.91 -9.70
CA VAL A 159 -0.92 14.35 -9.59
C VAL A 159 0.36 15.19 -9.59
N VAL A 160 1.41 14.74 -8.90
CA VAL A 160 2.70 15.45 -8.90
C VAL A 160 3.42 15.32 -10.24
N ALA A 161 3.31 14.17 -10.91
CA ALA A 161 3.90 13.96 -12.24
C ALA A 161 3.25 14.86 -13.29
N TRP A 162 1.91 14.94 -13.33
CA TRP A 162 1.21 15.86 -14.23
C TRP A 162 1.54 17.32 -13.93
N ARG A 163 1.62 17.71 -12.65
CA ARG A 163 1.96 19.09 -12.26
C ARG A 163 3.40 19.48 -12.59
N ASP A 164 4.37 18.64 -12.26
CA ASP A 164 5.80 18.97 -12.37
C ASP A 164 6.42 18.52 -13.70
N GLY A 165 5.67 17.77 -14.53
CA GLY A 165 6.17 17.14 -15.76
C GLY A 165 7.24 16.08 -15.53
N THR A 166 7.29 15.51 -14.31
CA THR A 166 8.25 14.46 -14.00
C THR A 166 7.74 13.12 -14.51
N GLN A 167 8.52 12.46 -15.39
CA GLN A 167 8.28 11.07 -15.83
C GLN A 167 6.98 10.86 -16.64
N MET A 168 6.44 11.90 -17.27
CA MET A 168 5.27 11.83 -18.15
C MET A 168 5.60 12.46 -19.51
N GLN A 169 4.94 12.01 -20.57
CA GLN A 169 5.05 12.64 -21.89
C GLN A 169 4.37 14.02 -21.93
N THR A 170 3.40 14.26 -21.03
CA THR A 170 2.61 15.49 -20.95
C THR A 170 2.54 16.01 -19.51
N HIS A 171 2.44 17.34 -19.37
CA HIS A 171 2.33 18.01 -18.07
C HIS A 171 1.40 19.20 -18.16
N TRP A 172 0.85 19.59 -17.01
CA TRP A 172 0.01 20.77 -16.87
C TRP A 172 0.86 22.02 -16.96
N LEU A 173 0.44 22.94 -17.81
CA LEU A 173 0.97 24.29 -17.85
C LEU A 173 0.53 25.06 -16.59
N PRO A 174 1.17 26.19 -16.29
CA PRO A 174 0.76 27.03 -15.17
C PRO A 174 -0.70 27.48 -15.24
N GLU A 175 -1.26 27.65 -16.45
CA GLU A 175 -2.66 28.04 -16.63
C GLU A 175 -3.62 26.88 -16.32
N ASP A 176 -3.34 25.68 -16.85
CA ASP A 176 -4.06 24.44 -16.51
C ASP A 176 -4.06 24.24 -14.98
N CYS A 177 -2.92 24.44 -14.32
CA CYS A 177 -2.82 24.34 -12.86
C CYS A 177 -3.73 25.35 -12.13
N LYS A 178 -3.92 26.56 -12.66
CA LYS A 178 -4.83 27.57 -12.09
C LYS A 178 -6.28 27.18 -12.32
N GLU A 179 -6.61 26.74 -13.53
CA GLU A 179 -7.95 26.29 -13.90
C GLU A 179 -8.38 25.10 -13.05
N ILE A 180 -7.55 24.07 -12.97
CA ILE A 180 -7.77 22.90 -12.11
C ILE A 180 -7.95 23.34 -10.65
N SER A 181 -7.10 24.24 -10.16
CA SER A 181 -7.23 24.75 -8.78
C SER A 181 -8.50 25.57 -8.56
N ALA A 182 -9.08 26.18 -9.60
CA ALA A 182 -10.37 26.84 -9.54
C ALA A 182 -11.53 25.82 -9.56
N MET A 183 -11.44 24.78 -10.38
CA MET A 183 -12.40 23.67 -10.39
C MET A 183 -12.45 22.96 -9.03
N LEU A 184 -11.30 22.59 -8.46
CA LEU A 184 -11.21 21.91 -7.16
C LEU A 184 -11.88 22.70 -6.04
N ARG A 185 -11.84 24.04 -6.08
CA ARG A 185 -12.48 24.90 -5.09
C ARG A 185 -14.01 24.94 -5.21
N LYS A 186 -14.56 24.66 -6.39
CA LYS A 186 -16.01 24.64 -6.66
C LYS A 186 -16.64 23.29 -6.33
N ILE A 187 -15.84 22.24 -6.18
CA ILE A 187 -16.34 20.91 -5.85
C ILE A 187 -16.80 20.90 -4.39
N GLU A 188 -18.09 20.65 -4.21
CA GLU A 188 -18.68 20.39 -2.90
C GLU A 188 -18.47 18.91 -2.55
N LEU A 189 -17.86 18.67 -1.40
CA LEU A 189 -17.62 17.33 -0.87
C LEU A 189 -18.75 16.95 0.10
N PRO A 190 -19.05 15.64 0.25
CA PRO A 190 -19.95 15.16 1.29
C PRO A 190 -19.57 15.69 2.69
N ILE A 191 -20.56 15.85 3.56
CA ILE A 191 -20.41 16.49 4.88
C ILE A 191 -19.43 15.74 5.81
N GLU A 192 -19.30 14.43 5.60
CA GLU A 192 -18.37 13.53 6.30
C GLU A 192 -16.90 13.85 5.95
N ILE A 193 -16.66 14.54 4.83
CA ILE A 193 -15.32 14.90 4.37
C ILE A 193 -14.99 16.32 4.84
N HIS A 194 -14.42 16.40 6.04
CA HIS A 194 -14.08 17.68 6.67
C HIS A 194 -12.93 18.45 5.98
N ARG A 195 -12.14 17.80 5.12
CA ARG A 195 -10.98 18.42 4.46
C ARG A 195 -11.29 18.78 3.02
N LYS A 196 -11.27 20.09 2.73
CA LYS A 196 -11.37 20.62 1.36
C LYS A 196 -10.13 20.28 0.54
N LEU A 197 -10.31 20.14 -0.78
CA LEU A 197 -9.22 19.96 -1.73
C LEU A 197 -8.45 21.27 -1.89
N ARG A 198 -7.18 21.28 -1.48
CA ARG A 198 -6.29 22.42 -1.68
C ARG A 198 -5.91 22.58 -3.16
N PRO A 199 -5.48 23.77 -3.60
CA PRO A 199 -4.94 23.97 -4.94
C PRO A 199 -3.79 23.01 -5.32
N ILE A 200 -3.68 22.66 -6.60
CA ILE A 200 -2.69 21.71 -7.16
C ILE A 200 -1.25 22.12 -6.87
N LYS A 201 -0.97 23.43 -6.76
CA LYS A 201 0.38 23.90 -6.37
C LYS A 201 0.88 23.28 -5.06
N PHE A 202 -0.04 22.90 -4.17
CA PHE A 202 0.27 22.24 -2.89
C PHE A 202 0.22 20.72 -2.93
N ALA A 203 0.01 20.09 -4.10
CA ALA A 203 -0.15 18.64 -4.24
C ALA A 203 0.92 17.86 -3.49
N LYS A 204 2.20 18.24 -3.61
CA LYS A 204 3.32 17.59 -2.89
C LYS A 204 3.10 17.46 -1.36
N PHE A 205 2.33 18.36 -0.76
CA PHE A 205 2.02 18.46 0.66
C PHE A 205 0.58 18.04 1.02
N TRP A 206 -0.19 17.55 0.05
CA TRP A 206 -1.49 16.93 0.31
C TRP A 206 -1.34 15.74 1.26
N LYS A 207 -2.31 15.62 2.17
CA LYS A 207 -2.46 14.46 3.05
C LYS A 207 -3.13 13.34 2.26
N GLY A 208 -3.02 12.10 2.75
CA GLY A 208 -3.66 10.95 2.08
C GLY A 208 -5.15 11.13 1.87
N SER A 209 -5.86 11.72 2.86
CA SER A 209 -7.29 12.00 2.71
C SER A 209 -7.63 12.98 1.58
N GLU A 210 -6.73 13.92 1.23
CA GLU A 210 -6.96 14.80 0.08
C GLU A 210 -6.75 14.05 -1.24
N TYR A 211 -5.77 13.14 -1.31
CA TYR A 211 -5.60 12.28 -2.47
C TYR A 211 -6.76 11.31 -2.65
N ALA A 212 -7.28 10.75 -1.55
CA ALA A 212 -8.47 9.92 -1.54
C ALA A 212 -9.69 10.71 -2.06
N SER A 213 -9.93 11.92 -1.53
CA SER A 213 -11.02 12.78 -1.97
C SER A 213 -10.87 13.20 -3.43
N PHE A 214 -9.64 13.50 -3.87
CA PHE A 214 -9.38 13.82 -5.27
C PHE A 214 -9.74 12.64 -6.17
N LEU A 215 -9.25 11.43 -5.85
CA LEU A 215 -9.57 10.22 -6.61
C LEU A 215 -11.08 9.99 -6.68
N GLN A 216 -11.78 10.00 -5.54
CA GLN A 216 -13.18 9.57 -5.47
C GLN A 216 -14.18 10.60 -6.01
N TYR A 217 -13.94 11.90 -5.79
CA TYR A 217 -14.96 12.93 -6.02
C TYR A 217 -14.59 13.95 -7.09
N ALA A 218 -13.30 14.19 -7.33
CA ALA A 218 -12.88 15.27 -8.22
C ALA A 218 -12.30 14.79 -9.55
N SER A 219 -11.56 13.68 -9.51
CA SER A 219 -10.62 13.30 -10.57
C SER A 219 -11.29 13.08 -11.93
N ILE A 220 -12.45 12.43 -12.00
CA ILE A 220 -13.15 12.17 -13.26
C ILE A 220 -13.49 13.48 -13.98
N VAL A 221 -14.01 14.45 -13.23
CA VAL A 221 -14.43 15.75 -13.80
C VAL A 221 -13.22 16.61 -14.12
N VAL A 222 -12.27 16.68 -13.19
CA VAL A 222 -11.09 17.53 -13.31
C VAL A 222 -10.15 17.05 -14.42
N LEU A 223 -9.99 15.74 -14.63
CA LEU A 223 -8.99 15.22 -15.55
C LEU A 223 -9.47 15.13 -17.00
N LYS A 224 -10.78 15.09 -17.27
CA LYS A 224 -11.35 14.75 -18.59
C LYS A 224 -10.79 15.56 -19.76
N GLU A 225 -10.51 16.84 -19.53
CA GLU A 225 -10.01 17.77 -20.55
C GLU A 225 -8.62 18.31 -20.20
N GLN A 226 -8.01 17.81 -19.12
CA GLN A 226 -6.75 18.32 -18.58
C GLN A 226 -5.58 17.35 -18.78
N ILE A 227 -5.84 16.12 -19.24
CA ILE A 227 -4.81 15.14 -19.63
C ILE A 227 -5.18 14.51 -20.98
N PRO A 228 -4.22 13.91 -21.71
CA PRO A 228 -4.50 13.25 -22.98
C PRO A 228 -5.58 12.18 -22.87
N TYR A 229 -6.37 12.02 -23.93
CA TYR A 229 -7.51 11.09 -23.99
C TYR A 229 -7.14 9.67 -23.53
N ASP A 230 -6.03 9.14 -24.03
CA ASP A 230 -5.56 7.81 -23.64
C ASP A 230 -5.21 7.77 -22.15
N ALA A 231 -4.46 8.76 -21.64
CA ALA A 231 -4.13 8.83 -20.21
C ALA A 231 -5.38 8.92 -19.32
N TYR A 232 -6.42 9.61 -19.78
CA TYR A 232 -7.70 9.69 -19.08
C TYR A 232 -8.42 8.34 -19.04
N ASN A 233 -8.50 7.60 -20.15
CA ASN A 233 -9.11 6.27 -20.18
C ASN A 233 -8.40 5.29 -19.23
N HIS A 234 -7.07 5.34 -19.16
CA HIS A 234 -6.31 4.54 -18.20
C HIS A 234 -6.55 4.96 -16.76
N PHE A 235 -6.66 6.27 -16.51
CA PHE A 235 -7.05 6.75 -15.20
C PHE A 235 -8.46 6.27 -14.81
N LEU A 236 -9.41 6.21 -15.74
CA LEU A 236 -10.74 5.66 -15.48
C LEU A 236 -10.68 4.17 -15.10
N LEU A 237 -9.80 3.38 -15.72
CA LEU A 237 -9.58 1.99 -15.31
C LEU A 237 -9.05 1.89 -13.87
N LEU A 238 -8.11 2.76 -13.45
CA LEU A 238 -7.67 2.86 -12.05
C LEU A 238 -8.85 3.20 -11.14
N TYR A 239 -9.60 4.25 -11.49
CA TYR A 239 -10.75 4.71 -10.71
C TYR A 239 -11.78 3.60 -10.52
N CYS A 240 -12.16 2.92 -11.61
CA CYS A 240 -13.10 1.81 -11.59
C CYS A 240 -12.56 0.66 -10.74
N GLY A 241 -11.30 0.28 -10.94
CA GLY A 241 -10.63 -0.76 -10.15
C GLY A 241 -10.69 -0.45 -8.66
N VAL A 242 -10.21 0.72 -8.23
CA VAL A 242 -10.23 1.11 -6.81
C VAL A 242 -11.64 1.17 -6.25
N THR A 243 -12.60 1.70 -7.02
CA THR A 243 -14.00 1.84 -6.58
C THR A 243 -14.67 0.48 -6.38
N LEU A 244 -14.52 -0.44 -7.35
CA LEU A 244 -15.10 -1.77 -7.27
C LEU A 244 -14.52 -2.59 -6.12
N LEU A 245 -13.19 -2.54 -5.94
CA LEU A 245 -12.53 -3.26 -4.84
C LEU A 245 -12.79 -2.69 -3.46
N SER A 246 -13.09 -1.39 -3.39
CA SER A 246 -13.47 -0.74 -2.15
C SER A 246 -14.91 -1.10 -1.74
N SER A 247 -15.68 -1.78 -2.59
CA SER A 247 -17.06 -2.18 -2.33
C SER A 247 -17.16 -3.68 -2.07
N GLU A 248 -17.79 -4.05 -0.96
CA GLU A 248 -18.03 -5.47 -0.63
C GLU A 248 -18.88 -6.19 -1.68
N SER A 249 -19.77 -5.46 -2.35
CA SER A 249 -20.67 -6.00 -3.37
C SER A 249 -19.97 -6.44 -4.66
N PHE A 250 -18.79 -5.90 -4.95
CA PHE A 250 -18.10 -6.10 -6.23
C PHE A 250 -16.76 -6.84 -6.11
N LYS A 251 -16.39 -7.32 -4.90
CA LYS A 251 -15.16 -8.10 -4.65
C LYS A 251 -14.97 -9.30 -5.60
N LYS A 252 -16.06 -9.90 -6.12
CA LYS A 252 -16.01 -11.06 -7.03
C LYS A 252 -15.70 -10.73 -8.51
N ASN A 253 -15.62 -9.45 -8.89
CA ASN A 253 -15.44 -9.02 -10.29
C ASN A 253 -14.00 -8.56 -10.62
N GLY A 254 -12.98 -9.37 -10.29
CA GLY A 254 -11.56 -9.01 -10.38
C GLY A 254 -10.97 -8.76 -11.79
N ARG A 255 -11.69 -9.10 -12.88
CA ARG A 255 -11.19 -9.01 -14.27
C ARG A 255 -10.85 -7.60 -14.76
N LEU A 256 -11.47 -6.56 -14.18
CA LEU A 256 -11.26 -5.16 -14.60
C LEU A 256 -9.89 -4.60 -14.21
N LEU A 257 -9.23 -5.17 -13.20
CA LEU A 257 -7.89 -4.74 -12.78
C LEU A 257 -6.78 -5.40 -13.60
N GLU A 258 -7.05 -6.59 -14.14
CA GLU A 258 -6.17 -7.23 -15.12
C GLU A 258 -6.08 -6.34 -16.36
N SER A 259 -7.22 -5.86 -16.87
CA SER A 259 -7.24 -4.89 -17.97
C SER A 259 -6.55 -3.56 -17.62
N PHE A 260 -6.73 -3.05 -16.39
CA PHE A 260 -6.00 -1.85 -15.95
C PHE A 260 -4.48 -2.08 -15.94
N SER A 261 -4.02 -3.25 -15.50
CA SER A 261 -2.61 -3.61 -15.46
C SER A 261 -1.99 -3.69 -16.85
N ASP A 262 -2.63 -4.43 -17.75
CA ASP A 262 -2.15 -4.65 -19.12
C ASP A 262 -2.00 -3.33 -19.87
N ASP A 263 -2.92 -2.40 -19.63
CA ASP A 263 -2.90 -1.10 -20.26
C ASP A 263 -2.03 -0.06 -19.52
N SER A 264 -1.91 -0.13 -18.19
CA SER A 264 -1.01 0.72 -17.39
C SER A 264 0.44 0.60 -17.82
N CYS A 265 0.88 -0.60 -18.20
CA CYS A 265 2.20 -0.82 -18.79
C CYS A 265 2.41 -0.03 -20.08
N LYS A 266 1.35 0.20 -20.88
CA LYS A 266 1.44 0.86 -22.19
C LYS A 266 1.42 2.39 -22.05
N THR A 267 0.64 2.94 -21.13
CA THR A 267 0.40 4.41 -21.05
C THR A 267 1.24 5.15 -20.04
N MET A 268 1.55 4.52 -18.91
CA MET A 268 2.48 5.12 -17.95
C MET A 268 3.93 4.83 -18.32
N GLY A 269 4.22 4.44 -19.57
CA GLY A 269 5.56 4.21 -20.08
C GLY A 269 6.29 3.01 -19.44
N GLY A 270 5.58 1.95 -19.08
CA GLY A 270 6.16 0.75 -18.46
C GLY A 270 6.50 0.87 -16.97
N PHE A 271 6.14 1.98 -16.31
CA PHE A 271 6.51 2.23 -14.92
C PHE A 271 5.52 1.64 -13.90
N MET A 272 5.42 0.32 -13.82
CA MET A 272 4.78 -0.33 -12.67
C MET A 272 5.69 -0.31 -11.45
N VAL A 273 5.62 0.73 -10.64
CA VAL A 273 6.39 0.79 -9.38
C VAL A 273 5.73 0.00 -8.27
N HIS A 274 6.53 -0.32 -7.23
CA HIS A 274 6.14 -1.16 -6.09
C HIS A 274 4.71 -0.91 -5.57
N ASN A 275 4.28 0.35 -5.43
CA ASN A 275 2.96 0.65 -4.88
C ASN A 275 1.82 0.17 -5.77
N MET A 276 1.94 0.38 -7.08
CA MET A 276 0.94 -0.05 -8.06
C MET A 276 0.93 -1.57 -8.19
N TRP A 277 2.12 -2.17 -8.21
CA TRP A 277 2.29 -3.62 -8.18
C TRP A 277 1.68 -4.26 -6.91
N ALA A 278 1.92 -3.65 -5.75
CA ALA A 278 1.40 -4.14 -4.49
C ALA A 278 -0.13 -4.05 -4.43
N VAL A 279 -0.75 -3.01 -5.02
CA VAL A 279 -2.23 -2.97 -5.19
C VAL A 279 -2.67 -4.21 -5.97
N MET A 280 -2.05 -4.51 -7.11
CA MET A 280 -2.43 -5.68 -7.90
C MET A 280 -2.24 -6.99 -7.11
N CYS A 281 -1.04 -7.23 -6.60
CA CYS A 281 -0.71 -8.49 -5.94
C CYS A 281 -1.54 -8.78 -4.68
N THR A 282 -2.02 -7.73 -4.00
CA THR A 282 -2.90 -7.87 -2.83
C THR A 282 -4.37 -8.01 -3.20
N THR A 283 -4.81 -7.35 -4.27
CA THR A 283 -6.20 -7.45 -4.71
C THR A 283 -6.55 -8.83 -5.23
N PHE A 284 -5.65 -9.50 -5.95
CA PHE A 284 -5.85 -10.88 -6.43
C PHE A 284 -5.72 -11.95 -5.34
N SER A 285 -5.65 -11.55 -4.06
CA SER A 285 -5.48 -12.44 -2.90
C SER A 285 -6.65 -12.38 -1.91
N MET A 286 -7.72 -11.63 -2.22
CA MET A 286 -9.03 -11.69 -1.54
C MET A 286 -10.04 -12.45 -2.39
#